data_AF-A0A368BDV4-F1
#
_entry.id   AF-A0A368BDV4-F1
#
_cell.length_a   1.000
_cell.length_b   1.000
_cell.length_c   1.000
_cell.angle_alpha   90.00
_cell.angle_beta   90.00
_cell.angle_gamma   90.00
#
_symmetry.space_group_name_H-M   'P 1'
#
loop_
_entity.id
_entity.type
_entity.pdbx_description
1 polymer ?
#
loop_
_entity_poly.entity_id
_entity_poly.type
_entity_poly.pdbx_seq_one_letter_code
_entity_poly.pdbx_strand_id
1 'polypeptide(L)'
;GEANAGAMPGAVAAPLGAFIIGTLGALLLLGVETGGEIALGLVDEQSEMVWFFVFAAIAAGVVEEVIFRGYLVIDNKGRSLLIASAVGFSMIFAVIHGHFWSREDGFEWTLTGKAFFSTGILFANSLWFYAVRFGPWNPKRALFPCMLAHAASNLGVFFVKWAQGYVIF
;
A
#
# COMPACT_ATOMS: atom_id res chain seq x y z
N GLY A 1 3.48 14.24 25.46
CA GLY A 1 2.08 13.88 25.66
C GLY A 1 2.01 12.41 25.93
N GLU A 2 1.33 12.00 26.99
CA GLU A 2 1.04 10.60 27.27
C GLU A 2 0.01 10.06 26.27
N ALA A 3 0.06 8.75 26.00
CA ALA A 3 -0.87 8.11 25.07
C ALA A 3 -2.27 8.06 25.68
N ASN A 4 -3.24 8.75 25.05
CA ASN A 4 -4.65 8.64 25.39
C ASN A 4 -5.15 7.22 25.01
N ALA A 5 -5.82 6.53 25.93
CA ALA A 5 -6.34 5.18 25.71
C ALA A 5 -7.35 5.07 24.54
N GLY A 6 -8.00 6.18 24.17
CA GLY A 6 -8.87 6.29 23.00
C GLY A 6 -8.18 6.80 21.73
N ALA A 7 -6.87 7.05 21.74
CA ALA A 7 -6.15 7.48 20.55
C ALA A 7 -6.01 6.35 19.53
N MET A 8 -6.02 6.72 18.25
CA MET A 8 -5.72 5.80 17.16
C MET A 8 -4.34 5.12 17.38
N PRO A 9 -4.21 3.81 17.16
CA PRO A 9 -2.94 3.11 17.32
C PRO A 9 -1.81 3.75 16.49
N GLY A 10 -0.70 4.06 17.14
CA GLY A 10 0.45 4.71 16.48
C GLY A 10 0.27 6.20 16.20
N ALA A 11 -0.73 6.87 16.79
CA ALA A 11 -0.90 8.33 16.77
C ALA A 11 0.15 9.05 17.65
N VAL A 12 1.43 8.87 17.30
CA VAL A 12 2.57 9.47 17.99
C VAL A 12 3.51 10.11 16.96
N ALA A 13 4.29 11.08 17.40
CA ALA A 13 5.28 11.73 16.54
C ALA A 13 6.33 10.73 16.04
N ALA A 14 6.73 10.85 14.78
CA ALA A 14 7.77 10.05 14.16
C ALA A 14 8.98 10.93 13.79
N PRO A 15 10.20 10.37 13.74
CA PRO A 15 11.35 11.10 13.22
C PRO A 15 11.21 11.34 11.71
N LEU A 16 11.75 12.46 11.21
CA LEU A 16 11.73 12.80 9.79
C LEU A 16 12.30 11.67 8.90
N GLY A 17 13.35 10.99 9.38
CA GLY A 17 13.94 9.86 8.67
C GLY A 17 12.96 8.74 8.35
N ALA A 18 11.99 8.46 9.23
CA ALA A 18 10.97 7.44 8.95
C ALA A 18 10.05 7.83 7.79
N PHE A 19 9.69 9.11 7.68
CA PHE A 19 8.91 9.63 6.55
C PHE A 19 9.70 9.54 5.24
N ILE A 20 10.96 10.00 5.26
CA ILE A 20 11.82 9.99 4.06
C ILE A 20 12.03 8.55 3.57
N ILE A 21 12.46 7.66 4.47
CA ILE A 21 12.69 6.25 4.11
C ILE A 21 11.41 5.64 3.56
N GLY A 22 10.29 5.79 4.27
CA GLY A 22 9.02 5.20 3.86
C GLY A 22 8.56 5.66 2.48
N THR A 23 8.59 6.97 2.24
CA THR A 23 8.21 7.54 0.94
C THR A 23 9.15 7.09 -0.18
N LEU A 24 10.47 7.13 0.03
CA LEU A 24 11.44 6.70 -0.99
C LEU A 24 11.27 5.23 -1.35
N GLY A 25 11.05 4.34 -0.36
CA GLY A 25 10.82 2.93 -0.65
C GLY A 25 9.51 2.67 -1.38
N ALA A 26 8.44 3.42 -1.07
CA ALA A 26 7.18 3.31 -1.79
C ALA A 26 7.30 3.76 -3.25
N LEU A 27 7.98 4.88 -3.49
CA LEU A 27 8.23 5.38 -4.85
C LEU A 27 9.19 4.48 -5.63
N LEU A 28 10.15 3.84 -4.96
CA LEU A 28 11.00 2.83 -5.58
C LEU A 28 10.19 1.60 -6.03
N LEU A 29 9.28 1.11 -5.19
CA LEU A 29 8.38 0.00 -5.55
C LEU A 29 7.44 0.37 -6.70
N LEU A 30 6.94 1.61 -6.73
CA LEU A 30 6.22 2.12 -7.89
C LEU A 30 7.09 2.13 -9.14
N GLY A 31 8.35 2.55 -9.04
CA GLY A 31 9.29 2.49 -10.17
C GLY A 31 9.51 1.05 -10.67
N VAL A 32 9.57 0.07 -9.76
CA VAL A 32 9.65 -1.36 -10.11
C VAL A 32 8.36 -1.85 -10.76
N GLU A 33 7.20 -1.43 -10.26
CA GLU A 33 5.90 -1.74 -10.85
C GLU A 33 5.81 -1.21 -12.27
N THR A 34 5.96 0.10 -12.46
CA THR A 34 5.88 0.75 -13.77
C THR A 34 6.93 0.21 -14.73
N GLY A 35 8.18 0.05 -14.29
CA GLY A 35 9.24 -0.51 -15.12
C GLY A 35 8.99 -1.97 -15.48
N GLY A 36 8.47 -2.78 -14.54
CA GLY A 36 8.10 -4.16 -14.78
C GLY A 36 6.94 -4.30 -15.75
N GLU A 37 5.91 -3.47 -15.64
CA GLU A 37 4.79 -3.44 -16.59
C GLU A 37 5.28 -3.11 -18.01
N ILE A 38 6.18 -2.13 -18.16
CA ILE A 38 6.78 -1.80 -19.46
C ILE A 38 7.60 -2.98 -19.99
N ALA A 39 8.48 -3.56 -19.17
CA ALA A 39 9.36 -4.65 -19.59
C ALA A 39 8.60 -5.94 -19.95
N LEU A 40 7.43 -6.16 -19.33
CA LEU A 40 6.58 -7.32 -19.58
C LEU A 40 5.50 -7.06 -20.65
N GLY A 41 5.40 -5.83 -21.18
CA GLY A 41 4.39 -5.46 -22.17
C GLY A 41 2.96 -5.38 -21.63
N LEU A 42 2.80 -5.10 -20.33
CA LEU A 42 1.51 -5.07 -19.61
C LEU A 42 0.86 -3.68 -19.53
N VAL A 43 1.50 -2.67 -20.13
CA VAL A 43 1.05 -1.27 -20.08
C VAL A 43 -0.35 -1.13 -20.67
N ASP A 44 -0.60 -1.76 -21.83
CA ASP A 44 -1.88 -1.66 -22.54
C ASP A 44 -3.05 -2.31 -21.80
N GLU A 45 -2.77 -3.15 -20.78
CA GLU A 45 -3.78 -3.79 -19.94
C GLU A 45 -4.19 -2.89 -18.75
N GLN A 46 -3.65 -1.68 -18.59
CA GLN A 46 -3.97 -0.79 -17.48
C GLN A 46 -5.44 -0.33 -17.53
N SER A 47 -6.07 -0.27 -16.35
CA SER A 47 -7.42 0.28 -16.23
C SER A 47 -7.42 1.81 -16.27
N GLU A 48 -8.47 2.39 -16.84
CA GLU A 48 -8.71 3.82 -16.79
C GLU A 48 -9.05 4.29 -15.37
N MET A 49 -8.72 5.55 -15.06
CA MET A 49 -9.00 6.20 -13.79
C MET A 49 -9.62 7.57 -14.02
N VAL A 50 -10.80 7.83 -13.47
CA VAL A 50 -11.40 9.18 -13.49
C VAL A 50 -10.56 10.13 -12.64
N TRP A 51 -10.28 11.34 -13.14
CA TRP A 51 -9.32 12.26 -12.53
C TRP A 51 -9.54 12.55 -11.04
N PHE A 52 -10.80 12.69 -10.60
CA PHE A 52 -11.12 12.99 -9.19
C PHE A 52 -10.99 11.77 -8.27
N PHE A 53 -10.78 10.57 -8.82
CA PHE A 53 -10.56 9.35 -8.02
C PHE A 53 -9.27 9.44 -7.19
N VAL A 54 -8.33 10.32 -7.55
CA VAL A 54 -7.13 10.57 -6.74
C VAL A 54 -7.45 10.95 -5.29
N PHE A 55 -8.53 11.71 -5.04
CA PHE A 55 -8.93 12.07 -3.68
C PHE A 55 -9.42 10.85 -2.90
N ALA A 56 -10.19 9.99 -3.55
CA ALA A 56 -10.67 8.73 -2.97
C ALA A 56 -9.49 7.78 -2.69
N ALA A 57 -8.53 7.66 -3.62
CA ALA A 57 -7.35 6.83 -3.45
C ALA A 57 -6.45 7.29 -2.28
N ILE A 58 -6.26 8.60 -2.10
CA ILE A 58 -5.51 9.14 -0.96
C ILE A 58 -6.26 8.86 0.36
N ALA A 59 -7.56 9.12 0.40
CA ALA A 59 -8.37 8.86 1.59
C ALA A 59 -8.41 7.37 1.95
N ALA A 60 -8.56 6.49 0.95
CA ALA A 60 -8.51 5.04 1.12
C ALA A 60 -7.18 4.59 1.71
N GLY A 61 -6.05 5.08 1.18
CA GLY A 61 -4.73 4.74 1.71
C GLY A 61 -4.57 5.09 3.19
N VAL A 62 -5.08 6.25 3.63
CA VAL A 62 -5.08 6.61 5.07
C VAL A 62 -5.91 5.60 5.88
N VAL A 63 -7.14 5.31 5.46
CA VAL A 63 -8.04 4.37 6.14
C VAL A 63 -7.44 2.97 6.21
N GLU A 64 -6.83 2.50 5.12
CA GLU A 64 -6.17 1.21 5.04
C GLU A 64 -5.00 1.11 6.02
N GLU A 65 -4.18 2.16 6.15
CA GLU A 65 -3.12 2.18 7.16
C GLU A 65 -3.67 2.10 8.58
N VAL A 66 -4.79 2.79 8.88
CA VAL A 66 -5.46 2.69 10.18
C VAL A 66 -5.96 1.28 10.45
N ILE A 67 -6.60 0.64 9.48
CA ILE A 67 -7.17 -0.70 9.66
C ILE A 67 -6.05 -1.73 9.80
N PHE A 68 -5.22 -1.89 8.76
CA PHE A 68 -4.27 -2.98 8.67
C PHE A 68 -3.11 -2.80 9.65
N ARG A 69 -2.51 -1.61 9.66
CA ARG A 69 -1.34 -1.34 10.49
C ARG A 69 -1.79 -0.79 11.82
N GLY A 70 -2.88 -0.04 11.96
CA GLY A 70 -3.34 0.39 13.27
C GLY A 70 -3.92 -0.74 14.11
N TYR A 71 -4.99 -1.39 13.62
CA TYR A 71 -5.85 -2.26 14.44
C TYR A 71 -5.65 -3.75 14.22
N LEU A 72 -5.44 -4.21 12.99
CA LEU A 72 -5.38 -5.65 12.70
C LEU A 72 -4.07 -6.29 13.14
N VAL A 73 -2.95 -5.60 12.95
CA VAL A 73 -1.62 -6.13 13.28
C VAL A 73 -1.48 -6.48 14.76
N ILE A 74 -0.74 -7.56 15.03
CA ILE A 74 -0.52 -8.06 16.38
C ILE A 74 0.89 -7.68 16.83
N ASP A 75 1.05 -6.56 17.53
CA ASP A 75 2.37 -6.01 17.89
C ASP A 75 2.74 -6.14 19.38
N ASN A 76 1.84 -6.69 20.20
CA ASN A 76 1.94 -6.83 21.65
C ASN A 76 2.14 -8.29 22.13
N LYS A 77 2.31 -9.25 21.22
CA LYS A 77 2.45 -10.69 21.52
C LYS A 77 3.77 -11.30 21.04
N GLY A 78 4.81 -10.47 20.94
CA GLY A 78 6.16 -10.90 20.55
C GLY A 78 6.42 -10.85 19.04
N ARG A 79 7.70 -11.00 18.68
CA ARG A 79 8.20 -10.77 17.31
C ARG A 79 7.63 -11.73 16.27
N SER A 80 7.47 -13.01 16.61
CA SER A 80 6.97 -14.02 15.67
C SER A 80 5.54 -13.71 15.23
N LEU A 81 4.66 -13.34 16.18
CA LEU A 81 3.27 -13.03 15.85
C LEU A 81 3.12 -11.67 15.15
N LEU A 82 4.02 -10.72 15.43
CA LEU A 82 4.14 -9.48 14.65
C LEU A 82 4.49 -9.77 13.19
N ILE A 83 5.51 -10.58 12.94
CA ILE A 83 5.91 -10.91 11.56
C ILE A 83 4.81 -11.71 10.86
N ALA A 84 4.23 -12.71 11.54
CA ALA A 84 3.17 -13.52 10.97
C ALA A 84 1.93 -12.68 10.63
N SER A 85 1.52 -11.76 11.51
CA SER A 85 0.40 -10.86 11.22
C SER A 85 0.71 -9.87 10.09
N ALA A 86 1.92 -9.28 10.06
CA ALA A 86 2.33 -8.41 8.96
C ALA A 86 2.26 -9.13 7.61
N VAL A 87 2.87 -10.33 7.50
CA VAL A 87 2.85 -11.13 6.27
C VAL A 87 1.44 -11.58 5.91
N GLY A 88 0.68 -12.11 6.88
CA GLY A 88 -0.67 -12.61 6.66
C GLY A 88 -1.64 -11.52 6.21
N PHE A 89 -1.63 -10.36 6.88
CA PHE A 89 -2.47 -9.24 6.49
C PHE A 89 -2.01 -8.58 5.19
N SER A 90 -0.72 -8.60 4.86
CA SER A 90 -0.25 -8.17 3.55
C SER A 90 -0.77 -9.07 2.43
N MET A 91 -0.82 -10.38 2.66
CA MET A 91 -1.38 -11.33 1.69
C MET A 91 -2.88 -11.11 1.51
N ILE A 92 -3.63 -10.96 2.61
CA ILE A 92 -5.07 -10.64 2.57
C ILE A 92 -5.28 -9.34 1.79
N PHE A 93 -4.55 -8.28 2.15
CA PHE A 93 -4.60 -6.98 1.47
C PHE A 93 -4.42 -7.14 -0.04
N ALA A 94 -3.38 -7.83 -0.49
CA ALA A 94 -3.09 -7.96 -1.92
C ALA A 94 -4.13 -8.78 -2.69
N VAL A 95 -4.74 -9.81 -2.07
CA VAL A 95 -5.76 -10.66 -2.70
C VAL A 95 -7.12 -9.96 -2.81
N ILE A 96 -7.49 -9.14 -1.80
CA ILE A 96 -8.78 -8.42 -1.83
C ILE A 96 -8.80 -7.25 -2.83
N HIS A 97 -7.64 -6.83 -3.37
CA HIS A 97 -7.54 -5.74 -4.35
C HIS A 97 -7.97 -6.14 -5.78
N GLY A 98 -8.53 -7.33 -5.97
CA GLY A 98 -9.32 -7.64 -7.17
C GLY A 98 -8.53 -7.97 -8.43
N HIS A 99 -7.22 -8.20 -8.37
CA HIS A 99 -6.46 -8.62 -9.57
C HIS A 99 -6.70 -10.08 -9.94
N PHE A 100 -6.95 -10.96 -8.97
CA PHE A 100 -7.20 -12.38 -9.20
C PHE A 100 -8.66 -12.72 -9.47
N TRP A 101 -9.58 -11.74 -9.46
CA TRP A 101 -10.99 -12.03 -9.66
C TRP A 101 -11.74 -10.84 -10.24
N SER A 102 -12.72 -11.11 -11.08
CA SER A 102 -13.65 -10.10 -11.63
C SER A 102 -15.06 -10.33 -11.09
N ARG A 103 -15.87 -9.26 -11.14
CA ARG A 103 -17.32 -9.29 -10.86
C ARG A 103 -18.15 -8.64 -11.97
N GLU A 104 -17.54 -8.29 -13.10
CA GLU A 104 -18.23 -7.61 -14.21
C GLU A 104 -19.34 -8.48 -14.80
N ASP A 105 -19.05 -9.76 -15.06
CA ASP A 105 -19.99 -10.75 -15.60
C ASP A 105 -20.28 -11.90 -14.61
N GLY A 106 -20.34 -11.58 -13.31
CA GLY A 106 -20.38 -12.56 -12.23
C GLY A 106 -18.99 -12.86 -11.66
N PHE A 107 -18.92 -13.73 -10.65
CA PHE A 107 -17.64 -14.01 -10.00
C PHE A 107 -16.80 -14.99 -10.83
N GLU A 108 -15.65 -14.52 -11.29
CA GLU A 108 -14.68 -15.32 -12.05
C GLU A 108 -13.25 -15.11 -11.54
N TRP A 109 -12.40 -16.11 -11.73
CA TRP A 109 -10.98 -16.04 -11.38
C TRP A 109 -10.15 -15.56 -12.58
N THR A 110 -9.27 -14.60 -12.32
CA THR A 110 -8.34 -14.00 -13.29
C THR A 110 -6.91 -14.43 -12.95
N LEU A 111 -6.44 -15.55 -13.52
CA LEU A 111 -5.12 -16.11 -13.23
C LEU A 111 -4.11 -15.80 -14.34
N THR A 112 -3.91 -14.52 -14.64
CA THR A 112 -3.02 -14.04 -15.71
C THR A 112 -1.65 -13.61 -15.17
N GLY A 113 -0.66 -13.47 -16.07
CA GLY A 113 0.65 -12.93 -15.70
C GLY A 113 0.57 -11.55 -15.05
N LYS A 114 -0.30 -10.68 -15.56
CA LYS A 114 -0.61 -9.38 -14.96
C LYS A 114 -1.17 -9.51 -13.55
N ALA A 115 -2.15 -10.39 -13.35
CA ALA A 115 -2.75 -10.58 -12.04
C ALA A 115 -1.71 -10.98 -10.98
N PHE A 116 -0.83 -11.94 -11.31
CA PHE A 116 0.28 -12.33 -10.44
C PHE A 116 1.27 -11.19 -10.20
N PHE A 117 1.63 -10.43 -11.23
CA PHE A 117 2.56 -9.31 -11.12
C PHE A 117 2.01 -8.20 -10.23
N SER A 118 0.81 -7.67 -10.53
CA SER A 118 0.19 -6.58 -9.77
C SER A 118 -0.13 -6.98 -8.34
N THR A 119 -0.64 -8.20 -8.09
CA THR A 119 -0.82 -8.70 -6.72
C THR A 119 0.51 -8.86 -5.99
N GLY A 120 1.57 -9.32 -6.66
CA GLY A 120 2.91 -9.40 -6.08
C GLY A 120 3.45 -8.04 -5.65
N ILE A 121 3.28 -7.01 -6.48
CA ILE A 121 3.66 -5.63 -6.16
C ILE A 121 2.83 -5.09 -4.99
N LEU A 122 1.50 -5.28 -4.97
CA LEU A 122 0.66 -4.85 -3.85
C LEU A 122 1.07 -5.54 -2.54
N PHE A 123 1.40 -6.82 -2.59
CA PHE A 123 1.93 -7.56 -1.46
C PHE A 123 3.26 -6.95 -0.96
N ALA A 124 4.18 -6.65 -1.88
CA ALA A 124 5.47 -6.03 -1.55
C ALA A 124 5.31 -4.62 -0.96
N ASN A 125 4.45 -3.77 -1.54
CA ASN A 125 4.09 -2.47 -0.99
C ASN A 125 3.50 -2.60 0.42
N SER A 126 2.58 -3.56 0.58
CA SER A 126 1.94 -3.80 1.86
C SER A 126 2.95 -4.20 2.95
N LEU A 127 3.89 -5.08 2.63
CA LEU A 127 5.01 -5.45 3.50
C LEU A 127 5.94 -4.26 3.78
N TRP A 128 6.20 -3.43 2.77
CA TRP A 128 7.01 -2.24 2.95
C TRP A 128 6.40 -1.29 3.97
N PHE A 129 5.09 -1.02 3.92
CA PHE A 129 4.44 -0.18 4.93
C PHE A 129 4.50 -0.77 6.34
N TYR A 130 4.44 -2.11 6.49
CA TYR A 130 4.75 -2.75 7.77
C TYR A 130 6.19 -2.52 8.21
N ALA A 131 7.16 -2.62 7.30
CA ALA A 131 8.55 -2.31 7.58
C ALA A 131 8.75 -0.83 7.96
N VAL A 132 8.02 0.10 7.33
CA VAL A 132 8.04 1.53 7.69
C VAL A 132 7.53 1.75 9.12
N ARG A 133 6.48 1.03 9.53
CA ARG A 133 5.96 1.12 10.90
C ARG A 133 6.90 0.52 11.93
N PHE A 134 7.37 -0.70 11.68
CA PHE A 134 8.06 -1.51 12.70
C PHE A 134 9.57 -1.56 12.56
N GLY A 135 10.12 -0.89 11.54
CA GLY A 135 11.55 -0.81 11.29
C GLY A 135 12.29 0.02 12.34
N PRO A 136 13.60 -0.21 12.52
CA PRO A 136 14.40 0.46 13.54
C PRO A 136 14.47 1.99 13.37
N TRP A 137 14.24 2.51 12.16
CA TRP A 137 14.18 3.94 11.86
C TRP A 137 12.89 4.63 12.37
N ASN A 138 11.88 3.85 12.80
CA ASN A 138 10.65 4.34 13.40
C ASN A 138 10.50 3.79 14.83
N PRO A 139 11.32 4.26 15.79
CA PRO A 139 11.42 3.65 17.12
C PRO A 139 10.13 3.70 17.93
N LYS A 140 9.28 4.69 17.67
CA LYS A 140 7.96 4.84 18.31
C LYS A 140 6.84 4.10 17.59
N ARG A 141 7.16 3.39 16.50
CA ARG A 141 6.20 2.66 15.65
C ARG A 141 5.03 3.53 15.19
N ALA A 142 5.33 4.80 14.91
CA ALA A 142 4.35 5.77 14.49
C ALA A 142 3.69 5.34 13.19
N LEU A 143 2.39 5.61 13.04
CA LEU A 143 1.64 5.22 11.86
C LEU A 143 1.75 6.25 10.72
N PHE A 144 1.94 7.53 11.04
CA PHE A 144 1.98 8.63 10.07
C PHE A 144 2.99 8.46 8.92
N PRO A 145 4.21 7.94 9.14
CA PRO A 145 5.12 7.67 8.02
C PRO A 145 4.56 6.69 6.98
N CYS A 146 3.76 5.71 7.41
CA CYS A 146 3.12 4.74 6.52
C CYS A 146 2.01 5.42 5.71
N MET A 147 1.19 6.25 6.36
CA MET A 147 0.14 7.02 5.68
C MET A 147 0.72 7.93 4.59
N LEU A 148 1.83 8.63 4.89
CA LEU A 148 2.48 9.48 3.90
C LEU A 148 3.08 8.66 2.75
N ALA A 149 3.76 7.56 3.06
CA ALA A 149 4.35 6.69 2.05
C ALA A 149 3.29 6.08 1.12
N HIS A 150 2.16 5.64 1.68
CA HIS A 150 1.02 5.14 0.93
C HIS A 150 0.40 6.24 0.07
N ALA A 151 0.11 7.42 0.63
CA ALA A 151 -0.41 8.54 -0.14
C ALA A 151 0.52 8.94 -1.29
N ALA A 152 1.84 8.94 -1.07
CA ALA A 152 2.83 9.20 -2.11
C ALA A 152 2.81 8.13 -3.21
N SER A 153 2.65 6.85 -2.84
CA SER A 153 2.47 5.76 -3.81
C SER A 153 1.22 5.97 -4.66
N ASN A 154 0.07 6.27 -4.05
CA ASN A 154 -1.20 6.46 -4.76
C ASN A 154 -1.16 7.68 -5.68
N LEU A 155 -0.55 8.78 -5.22
CA LEU A 155 -0.27 9.95 -6.06
C LEU A 155 0.67 9.59 -7.22
N GLY A 156 1.71 8.80 -6.96
CA GLY A 156 2.62 8.34 -8.00
C GLY A 156 1.92 7.49 -9.06
N VAL A 157 1.10 6.52 -8.66
CA VAL A 157 0.26 5.71 -9.58
C VAL A 157 -0.63 6.62 -10.42
N PHE A 158 -1.28 7.61 -9.81
CA PHE A 158 -2.09 8.58 -10.53
C PHE A 158 -1.29 9.33 -11.60
N PHE A 159 -0.10 9.85 -11.25
CA PHE A 159 0.74 10.56 -12.21
C PHE A 159 1.29 9.67 -13.32
N VAL A 160 1.62 8.41 -13.01
CA VAL A 160 2.03 7.41 -14.02
C VAL A 160 0.89 7.16 -15.00
N LYS A 161 -0.32 6.88 -14.49
CA LYS A 161 -1.51 6.69 -15.33
C LYS A 161 -1.82 7.92 -16.17
N TRP A 162 -1.71 9.12 -15.59
CA TRP A 162 -1.92 10.38 -16.32
C TRP A 162 -0.90 10.54 -17.46
N ALA A 163 0.39 10.29 -17.19
CA ALA A 163 1.44 10.36 -18.19
C ALA A 163 1.28 9.29 -19.30
N GLN A 164 0.71 8.13 -18.97
CA GLN A 164 0.42 7.05 -19.92
C GLN A 164 -0.91 7.22 -20.66
N GLY A 165 -1.72 8.24 -20.35
CA GLY A 165 -3.00 8.50 -21.02
C GLY A 165 -4.21 7.75 -20.45
N TYR A 166 -4.09 7.13 -19.27
CA TYR A 166 -5.17 6.37 -18.60
C TYR A 166 -6.00 7.19 -17.62
N VAL A 167 -5.78 8.51 -17.52
CA VAL A 167 -6.64 9.39 -16.71
C VAL A 167 -7.67 10.08 -17.59
N ILE A 168 -8.95 9.90 -17.26
CA ILE A 168 -10.10 10.44 -17.99
C ILE A 168 -10.75 11.61 -17.24
N PHE A 169 -11.28 12.59 -17.99
CA PHE A 169 -11.77 13.89 -17.50
C PHE A 169 -13.28 14.05 -17.57
#